data_AF-A0A4Z2BSQ0-F1
#
_entry.id   AF-A0A4Z2BSQ0-F1
#
_cell.length_a   1.000
_cell.length_b   1.000
_cell.length_c   1.000
_cell.angle_alpha   90.00
_cell.angle_beta   90.00
_cell.angle_gamma   90.00
#
_symmetry.space_group_name_H-M   'P 1'
#
loop_
_entity.id
_entity.type
_entity.pdbx_description
1 polymer ?
#
loop_
_entity_poly.entity_id
_entity_poly.type
_entity_poly.pdbx_seq_one_letter_code
_entity_poly.pdbx_strand_id
1 'polypeptide(L)'
;MTALNCPLRRFHNNRYVYNLHQKNGFTCMLLGEIFELVQLLFVVGFTVFLANCVDYDILFANKFVNHVDSSKVTLPDAFLPMDVCSARIRGNAFVIFVLIISGVFWLHRLVKFLYNVCCYWEIRSFYSHALKMTMSELSYATWQEVQARIVEIQKEHQICIHKRELTELDIYHRILRFKNYMVAMVNKSLLPVRFGLPVIGEYVFYTRGLKYNFELIFFWGPGSLFENEWSLKPEYKRGSNRLELA
;
A
#
# COMPACT_ATOMS: atom_id res chain seq x y z
N MET A 1 -0.15 31.23 -15.14
CA MET A 1 0.34 30.25 -14.14
C MET A 1 -0.82 29.29 -13.85
N THR A 2 -0.98 28.32 -14.73
CA THR A 2 -2.15 27.43 -14.82
C THR A 2 -2.15 26.42 -13.68
N ALA A 3 -2.91 26.72 -12.64
CA ALA A 3 -3.31 25.77 -11.61
C ALA A 3 -4.26 24.72 -12.23
N LEU A 4 -3.69 23.65 -12.78
CA LEU A 4 -4.45 22.53 -13.33
C LEU A 4 -4.97 21.61 -12.20
N ASN A 5 -6.28 21.76 -11.93
CA ASN A 5 -7.28 20.72 -11.65
C ASN A 5 -6.81 19.38 -11.06
N CYS A 6 -6.55 19.35 -9.75
CA CYS A 6 -6.82 18.15 -8.94
C CYS A 6 -7.79 18.53 -7.81
N PRO A 7 -9.06 18.09 -7.83
CA PRO A 7 -10.08 18.51 -6.84
C PRO A 7 -9.82 18.06 -5.39
N LEU A 8 -8.80 17.21 -5.13
CA LEU A 8 -8.47 16.59 -3.83
C LEU A 8 -7.33 17.30 -3.05
N ARG A 9 -6.87 18.47 -3.52
CA ARG A 9 -5.52 19.01 -3.29
C ARG A 9 -5.14 19.56 -1.90
N ARG A 10 -6.04 19.70 -0.91
CA ARG A 10 -5.71 20.54 0.27
C ARG A 10 -5.24 19.84 1.55
N PHE A 11 -5.53 18.55 1.72
CA PHE A 11 -5.26 17.83 2.98
C PHE A 11 -4.39 16.57 2.81
N HIS A 12 -4.60 15.85 1.71
CA HIS A 12 -3.74 14.76 1.26
C HIS A 12 -2.25 15.15 1.22
N ASN A 13 -1.99 16.43 0.95
CA ASN A 13 -0.65 16.99 0.85
C ASN A 13 0.22 16.66 2.08
N ASN A 14 -0.28 16.83 3.31
CA ASN A 14 0.56 16.63 4.51
C ASN A 14 0.97 15.16 4.72
N ARG A 15 0.08 14.21 4.42
CA ARG A 15 0.40 12.78 4.52
C ARG A 15 1.38 12.37 3.42
N TYR A 16 1.21 12.88 2.20
CA TYR A 16 2.12 12.62 1.09
C TYR A 16 3.50 13.27 1.29
N VAL A 17 3.53 14.51 1.79
CA VAL A 17 4.75 15.23 2.20
C VAL A 17 5.50 14.43 3.27
N TYR A 18 4.81 14.04 4.34
CA TYR A 18 5.39 13.20 5.38
C TYR A 18 5.92 11.86 4.84
N ASN A 19 5.15 11.17 4.00
CA ASN A 19 5.57 9.88 3.46
C ASN A 19 6.79 10.00 2.52
N LEU A 20 6.87 11.08 1.72
CA LEU A 20 8.02 11.34 0.86
C LEU A 20 9.30 11.57 1.69
N HIS A 21 9.19 12.30 2.81
CA HIS A 21 10.27 12.48 3.77
C HIS A 21 10.70 11.14 4.39
N GLN A 22 9.75 10.36 4.90
CA GLN A 22 10.04 9.07 5.54
C GLN A 22 10.63 8.02 4.58
N LYS A 23 10.39 8.16 3.27
CA LYS A 23 10.97 7.28 2.23
C LYS A 23 12.29 7.81 1.66
N ASN A 24 12.88 8.84 2.27
CA ASN A 24 14.15 9.45 1.83
C ASN A 24 14.10 9.95 0.38
N GLY A 25 12.96 10.49 -0.05
CA GLY A 25 12.80 11.14 -1.34
C GLY A 25 12.12 10.32 -2.43
N PHE A 26 11.91 10.98 -3.57
CA PHE A 26 11.05 10.51 -4.64
C PHE A 26 11.58 9.24 -5.32
N THR A 27 12.88 9.21 -5.65
CA THR A 27 13.49 8.08 -6.37
C THR A 27 13.46 6.80 -5.54
N CYS A 28 13.82 6.89 -4.26
CA CYS A 28 13.79 5.76 -3.33
C CYS A 28 12.36 5.22 -3.15
N MET A 29 11.39 6.13 -3.01
CA MET A 29 9.98 5.75 -2.93
C MET A 29 9.51 5.04 -4.21
N LEU A 30 9.81 5.63 -5.39
CA LEU A 30 9.41 5.10 -6.69
C LEU A 30 9.99 3.69 -6.90
N LEU A 31 11.28 3.53 -6.62
CA LEU A 31 11.98 2.25 -6.77
C LEU A 31 11.39 1.18 -5.82
N GLY A 32 11.07 1.55 -4.58
CA GLY A 32 10.40 0.65 -3.64
C GLY A 32 9.06 0.14 -4.16
N GLU A 33 8.19 1.05 -4.62
CA GLU A 33 6.88 0.67 -5.17
C GLU A 33 7.00 -0.18 -6.45
N ILE A 34 7.99 0.11 -7.32
CA ILE A 34 8.30 -0.72 -8.50
C ILE A 34 8.73 -2.13 -8.07
N PHE A 35 9.63 -2.25 -7.09
CA PHE A 35 10.05 -3.56 -6.61
C PHE A 35 8.90 -4.35 -6.00
N GLU A 36 7.98 -3.72 -5.28
CA GLU A 36 6.81 -4.44 -4.76
C GLU A 36 5.84 -4.90 -5.86
N LEU A 37 5.74 -4.18 -6.99
CA LEU A 37 4.98 -4.62 -8.17
C LEU A 37 5.66 -5.80 -8.88
N VAL A 38 6.98 -5.73 -9.05
CA VAL A 38 7.79 -6.79 -9.67
C VAL A 38 7.78 -8.04 -8.79
N GLN A 39 7.87 -7.90 -7.47
CA GLN A 39 7.82 -9.02 -6.53
C GLN A 39 6.53 -9.82 -6.68
N LEU A 40 5.39 -9.16 -6.86
CA LEU A 40 4.12 -9.87 -7.06
C LEU A 40 4.11 -10.67 -8.37
N LEU A 41 4.60 -10.09 -9.48
CA LEU A 41 4.73 -10.80 -10.75
C LEU A 41 5.68 -11.99 -10.63
N PHE A 42 6.81 -11.79 -9.96
CA PHE A 42 7.79 -12.83 -9.74
C PHE A 42 7.21 -13.99 -8.93
N VAL A 43 6.56 -13.71 -7.78
CA VAL A 43 5.97 -14.76 -6.93
C VAL A 43 4.91 -15.55 -7.69
N VAL A 44 3.98 -14.88 -8.37
CA VAL A 44 2.91 -15.56 -9.13
C VAL A 44 3.49 -16.34 -10.32
N GLY A 45 4.33 -15.69 -11.13
CA GLY A 45 4.93 -16.28 -12.32
C GLY A 45 5.84 -17.46 -12.00
N PHE A 46 6.70 -17.32 -11.00
CA PHE A 46 7.61 -18.38 -10.57
C PHE A 46 6.86 -19.58 -9.96
N THR A 47 5.80 -19.32 -9.18
CA THR A 47 4.95 -20.41 -8.64
C THR A 47 4.25 -21.18 -9.75
N VAL A 48 3.69 -20.48 -10.75
CA VAL A 48 3.04 -21.11 -11.91
C VAL A 48 4.04 -21.89 -12.76
N PHE A 49 5.25 -21.35 -12.95
CA PHE A 49 6.35 -22.00 -13.64
C PHE A 49 6.75 -23.31 -12.94
N LEU A 50 7.01 -23.27 -11.62
CA LEU A 50 7.35 -24.46 -10.85
C LEU A 50 6.23 -25.50 -10.88
N ALA A 51 4.97 -25.08 -10.83
CA ALA A 51 3.84 -26.01 -10.80
C ALA A 51 3.54 -26.68 -12.16
N ASN A 52 3.82 -26.01 -13.28
CA ASN A 52 3.36 -26.47 -14.61
C ASN A 52 4.48 -26.69 -15.63
N CYS A 53 5.61 -25.99 -15.54
CA CYS A 53 6.68 -26.05 -16.53
C CYS A 53 7.87 -26.93 -16.13
N VAL A 54 7.91 -27.46 -14.91
CA VAL A 54 8.99 -28.34 -14.44
C VAL A 54 8.54 -29.79 -14.45
N ASP A 55 9.31 -30.64 -15.13
CA ASP A 55 9.18 -32.09 -15.07
C ASP A 55 9.98 -32.63 -13.86
N TYR A 56 9.26 -32.89 -12.77
CA TYR A 56 9.84 -33.40 -11.53
C TYR A 56 10.32 -34.85 -11.65
N ASP A 57 9.82 -35.63 -12.61
CA ASP A 57 10.26 -37.02 -12.77
C ASP A 57 11.67 -37.10 -13.37
N ILE A 58 12.00 -36.17 -14.27
CA ILE A 58 13.36 -35.99 -14.76
C ILE A 58 14.25 -35.40 -13.66
N LEU A 59 13.75 -34.39 -12.93
CA LEU A 59 14.52 -33.70 -11.88
C LEU A 59 14.88 -34.63 -10.71
N PHE A 60 13.99 -35.54 -10.32
CA PHE A 60 14.22 -36.52 -9.24
C PHE A 60 14.78 -37.86 -9.74
N ALA A 61 15.19 -37.96 -11.01
CA ALA A 61 15.76 -39.17 -11.61
C ALA A 61 14.83 -40.40 -11.60
N ASN A 62 13.51 -40.19 -11.58
CA ASN A 62 12.52 -41.25 -11.82
C ASN A 62 12.47 -41.65 -13.30
N LYS A 63 12.89 -40.75 -14.21
CA LYS A 63 12.95 -40.96 -15.65
C LYS A 63 14.33 -40.61 -16.19
N PHE A 64 14.98 -41.56 -16.85
CA PHE A 64 16.28 -41.33 -17.48
C PHE A 64 16.11 -40.61 -18.82
N VAL A 65 16.84 -39.51 -18.99
CA VAL A 65 16.99 -38.83 -20.28
C VAL A 65 18.15 -39.50 -21.00
N ASN A 66 17.89 -40.08 -22.18
CA ASN A 66 18.91 -40.72 -23.01
C ASN A 66 19.76 -39.65 -23.70
N HIS A 67 20.71 -39.08 -22.97
CA HIS A 67 21.78 -38.27 -23.57
C HIS A 67 22.88 -39.20 -24.09
N VAL A 68 23.22 -39.07 -25.37
CA VAL A 68 24.17 -39.95 -26.08
C VAL A 68 25.61 -39.81 -25.52
N ASP A 69 25.94 -38.69 -24.87
CA ASP A 69 27.31 -38.37 -24.44
C ASP A 69 27.49 -38.02 -22.95
N SER A 70 26.43 -38.01 -22.13
CA SER A 70 26.55 -37.71 -20.69
C SER A 70 25.27 -38.09 -19.91
N SER A 71 25.38 -39.02 -18.96
CA SER A 71 24.29 -39.42 -18.06
C SER A 71 23.92 -38.39 -16.99
N LYS A 72 24.52 -37.20 -17.02
CA LYS A 72 24.24 -36.12 -16.05
C LYS A 72 23.02 -35.32 -16.49
N VAL A 73 21.97 -35.35 -15.67
CA VAL A 73 20.77 -34.52 -15.83
C VAL A 73 21.14 -33.07 -15.57
N THR A 74 20.85 -32.19 -16.51
CA THR A 74 21.02 -30.74 -16.36
C THR A 74 19.69 -30.07 -16.03
N LEU A 75 19.71 -28.92 -15.35
CA LEU A 75 18.50 -28.15 -15.01
C LEU A 75 17.60 -27.85 -16.24
N PRO A 76 18.14 -27.45 -17.41
CA PRO A 76 17.34 -27.25 -18.60
C PRO A 76 16.61 -28.51 -19.10
N ASP A 77 17.13 -29.71 -18.83
CA ASP A 77 16.48 -30.97 -19.23
C ASP A 77 15.16 -31.21 -18.48
N ALA A 78 15.02 -30.62 -17.29
CA ALA A 78 13.78 -30.68 -16.50
C ALA A 78 12.76 -29.60 -16.90
N PHE A 79 13.13 -28.64 -17.74
CA PHE A 79 12.20 -27.59 -18.17
C PHE A 79 11.45 -28.05 -19.42
N LEU A 80 10.13 -28.08 -19.31
CA LEU A 80 9.27 -28.44 -20.44
C LEU A 80 9.37 -27.37 -21.55
N PRO A 81 9.30 -27.79 -22.83
CA PRO A 81 9.14 -26.87 -23.95
C PRO A 81 7.97 -25.90 -23.74
N MET A 82 8.12 -24.67 -24.24
CA MET A 82 7.15 -23.57 -23.99
C MET A 82 5.74 -23.88 -24.51
N ASP A 83 5.64 -24.60 -25.64
CA ASP A 83 4.38 -25.07 -26.22
C ASP A 83 3.67 -26.04 -25.26
N VAL A 84 4.39 -27.04 -24.74
CA VAL A 84 3.86 -28.03 -23.79
C VAL A 84 3.47 -27.37 -22.46
N CYS A 85 4.31 -26.48 -21.93
CA CYS A 85 3.96 -25.78 -20.70
C CYS A 85 2.72 -24.90 -20.89
N SER A 86 2.64 -24.15 -21.99
CA SER A 86 1.47 -23.30 -22.28
C SER A 86 0.18 -24.12 -22.44
N ALA A 87 0.26 -25.31 -23.06
CA ALA A 87 -0.87 -26.23 -23.18
C ALA A 87 -1.31 -26.75 -21.81
N ARG A 88 -0.37 -27.09 -20.92
CA ARG A 88 -0.67 -27.55 -19.55
C ARG A 88 -1.32 -26.46 -18.70
N ILE A 89 -0.83 -25.22 -18.81
CA ILE A 89 -1.45 -24.05 -18.15
C ILE A 89 -2.87 -23.83 -18.68
N ARG A 90 -3.06 -23.87 -20.00
CA ARG A 90 -4.40 -23.70 -20.62
C ARG A 90 -5.36 -24.84 -20.30
N GLY A 91 -4.85 -26.05 -20.09
CA GLY A 91 -5.65 -27.21 -19.67
C GLY A 91 -6.07 -27.17 -18.20
N ASN A 92 -5.43 -26.34 -17.37
CA ASN A 92 -5.70 -26.26 -15.95
C ASN A 92 -6.56 -25.03 -15.60
N ALA A 93 -7.88 -25.25 -15.50
CA ALA A 93 -8.85 -24.20 -15.18
C ALA A 93 -8.54 -23.46 -13.86
N PHE A 94 -8.02 -24.16 -12.85
CA PHE A 94 -7.66 -23.55 -11.56
C PHE A 94 -6.50 -22.56 -11.71
N VAL A 95 -5.45 -22.93 -12.46
CA VAL A 95 -4.30 -22.05 -12.72
C VAL A 95 -4.73 -20.82 -13.51
N ILE A 96 -5.57 -20.99 -14.55
CA ILE A 96 -6.12 -19.87 -15.32
C ILE A 96 -6.91 -18.93 -14.42
N PHE A 97 -7.78 -19.46 -13.55
CA PHE A 97 -8.57 -18.65 -12.62
C PHE A 97 -7.69 -17.81 -11.68
N VAL A 98 -6.65 -18.43 -11.09
CA VAL A 98 -5.68 -17.73 -10.23
C VAL A 98 -4.90 -16.67 -11.00
N LEU A 99 -4.49 -16.94 -12.25
CA LEU A 99 -3.81 -15.99 -13.11
C LEU A 99 -4.69 -14.78 -13.46
N ILE A 100 -5.98 -15.00 -13.73
CA ILE A 100 -6.93 -13.91 -14.01
C ILE A 100 -7.09 -13.00 -12.78
N ILE A 101 -7.35 -13.57 -11.60
CA ILE A 101 -7.51 -12.78 -10.37
C ILE A 101 -6.23 -12.01 -10.06
N SER A 102 -5.07 -12.67 -10.16
CA SER A 102 -3.77 -12.04 -9.94
C SER A 102 -3.49 -10.92 -10.94
N GLY A 103 -3.87 -11.11 -12.20
CA GLY A 103 -3.74 -10.11 -13.27
C GLY A 103 -4.62 -8.87 -13.03
N VAL A 104 -5.88 -9.06 -12.64
CA VAL A 104 -6.78 -7.95 -12.30
C VAL A 104 -6.26 -7.19 -11.08
N PHE A 105 -5.84 -7.90 -10.03
CA PHE A 105 -5.27 -7.29 -8.83
C PHE A 105 -3.99 -6.52 -9.12
N TRP A 106 -3.09 -7.09 -9.95
CA TRP A 106 -1.87 -6.43 -10.38
C TRP A 106 -2.16 -5.17 -11.20
N LEU A 107 -3.11 -5.24 -12.14
CA LEU A 107 -3.52 -4.08 -12.95
C LEU A 107 -4.10 -2.95 -12.08
N HIS A 108 -4.99 -3.29 -11.14
CA HIS A 108 -5.51 -2.31 -10.18
C HIS A 108 -4.37 -1.66 -9.38
N ARG A 109 -3.38 -2.44 -8.93
CA ARG A 109 -2.22 -1.92 -8.21
C ARG A 109 -1.34 -1.04 -9.09
N LEU A 110 -1.17 -1.38 -10.37
CA LEU A 110 -0.44 -0.57 -11.35
C LEU A 110 -1.13 0.79 -11.57
N VAL A 111 -2.45 0.80 -11.78
CA VAL A 111 -3.21 2.06 -11.95
C VAL A 111 -3.07 2.94 -10.72
N LYS A 112 -3.19 2.36 -9.51
CA LYS A 112 -2.98 3.09 -8.26
C LYS A 112 -1.55 3.64 -8.14
N PHE A 113 -0.56 2.86 -8.54
CA PHE A 113 0.84 3.29 -8.57
C PHE A 113 1.03 4.49 -9.52
N LEU A 114 0.52 4.43 -10.75
CA LEU A 114 0.62 5.53 -11.71
C LEU A 114 -0.06 6.80 -11.19
N TYR A 115 -1.25 6.68 -10.59
CA TYR A 115 -1.91 7.80 -9.94
C TYR A 115 -1.05 8.40 -8.82
N ASN A 116 -0.50 7.56 -7.94
CA ASN A 116 0.38 8.00 -6.87
C ASN A 116 1.63 8.70 -7.40
N VAL A 117 2.25 8.21 -8.47
CA VAL A 117 3.42 8.85 -9.10
C VAL A 117 3.10 10.27 -9.53
N CYS A 118 1.95 10.49 -10.19
CA CYS A 118 1.50 11.83 -10.55
C CYS A 118 1.33 12.73 -9.32
N CYS A 119 0.70 12.23 -8.25
CA CYS A 119 0.56 12.98 -7.01
C CYS A 119 1.91 13.30 -6.36
N TYR A 120 2.80 12.33 -6.18
CA TYR A 120 4.12 12.55 -5.58
C TYR A 120 5.03 13.44 -6.41
N TRP A 121 4.84 13.50 -7.73
CA TRP A 121 5.56 14.44 -8.59
C TRP A 121 5.21 15.90 -8.24
N GLU A 122 3.93 16.16 -7.95
CA GLU A 122 3.50 17.47 -7.47
C GLU A 122 4.11 17.81 -6.11
N ILE A 123 4.15 16.83 -5.19
CA ILE A 123 4.78 16.99 -3.88
C ILE A 123 6.28 17.28 -4.01
N ARG A 124 6.96 16.58 -4.91
CA ARG A 124 8.38 16.86 -5.23
C ARG A 124 8.56 18.30 -5.71
N SER A 125 7.67 18.79 -6.56
CA SER A 125 7.69 20.18 -7.01
C SER A 125 7.48 21.15 -5.83
N PHE A 126 6.57 20.83 -4.90
CA PHE A 126 6.35 21.60 -3.68
C PHE A 126 7.62 21.66 -2.81
N TYR A 127 8.34 20.54 -2.62
CA TYR A 127 9.61 20.54 -1.89
C TYR A 127 10.68 21.42 -2.56
N SER A 128 10.82 21.33 -3.88
CA SER A 128 11.86 22.05 -4.62
C SER A 128 11.57 23.55 -4.71
N HIS A 129 10.33 23.94 -5.00
CA HIS A 129 9.98 25.34 -5.28
C HIS A 129 9.49 26.11 -4.05
N ALA A 130 8.67 25.49 -3.19
CA ALA A 130 8.14 26.16 -2.01
C ALA A 130 9.09 26.00 -0.81
N LEU A 131 9.45 24.76 -0.46
CA LEU A 131 10.31 24.48 0.71
C LEU A 131 11.80 24.81 0.48
N LYS A 132 12.19 25.09 -0.78
CA LYS A 132 13.56 25.34 -1.21
C LYS A 132 14.52 24.26 -0.68
N MET A 133 14.11 22.99 -0.81
CA MET A 133 14.90 21.82 -0.43
C MET A 133 15.11 20.93 -1.65
N THR A 134 16.36 20.54 -1.88
CA THR A 134 16.67 19.55 -2.91
C THR A 134 16.33 18.14 -2.44
N MET A 135 16.06 17.23 -3.38
CA MET A 135 15.77 15.83 -3.04
C MET A 135 16.94 15.11 -2.36
N SER A 136 18.17 15.54 -2.61
CA SER A 136 19.40 15.03 -1.97
C SER A 136 19.55 15.49 -0.52
N GLU A 137 19.05 16.68 -0.17
CA GLU A 137 19.09 17.18 1.21
C GLU A 137 18.01 16.52 2.09
N LEU A 138 16.93 16.02 1.48
CA LEU A 138 15.78 15.48 2.20
C LEU A 138 16.15 14.31 3.12
N SER A 139 17.15 13.50 2.76
CA SER A 139 17.64 12.38 3.57
C SER A 139 18.39 12.83 4.83
N TYR A 140 18.92 14.05 4.85
CA TYR A 140 19.68 14.60 5.96
C TYR A 140 18.84 15.55 6.83
N ALA A 141 17.74 16.06 6.31
CA ALA A 141 16.85 16.96 7.02
C ALA A 141 15.95 16.20 8.00
N THR A 142 15.81 16.75 9.22
CA THR A 142 14.87 16.20 10.20
C THR A 142 13.42 16.53 9.84
N TRP A 143 12.46 15.74 10.34
CA TRP A 143 11.04 16.06 10.14
C TRP A 143 10.67 17.42 10.77
N GLN A 144 11.30 17.78 11.89
CA GLN A 144 11.07 19.07 12.56
C GLN A 144 11.47 20.24 11.67
N GLU A 145 12.61 20.16 10.98
CA GLU A 145 13.03 21.19 10.01
C GLU A 145 12.03 21.33 8.86
N VAL A 146 11.59 20.20 8.28
CA VAL A 146 10.60 20.20 7.21
C VAL A 146 9.29 20.81 7.70
N GLN A 147 8.84 20.43 8.90
CA GLN A 147 7.63 20.93 9.52
C GLN A 147 7.69 22.45 9.79
N ALA A 148 8.80 22.95 10.32
CA ALA A 148 9.02 24.36 10.58
C ALA A 148 8.91 25.19 9.29
N ARG A 149 9.55 24.74 8.21
CA ARG A 149 9.46 25.39 6.90
C ARG A 149 8.04 25.38 6.33
N ILE A 150 7.28 24.30 6.52
CA ILE A 150 5.87 24.22 6.11
C ILE A 150 5.03 25.28 6.86
N VAL A 151 5.24 25.42 8.17
CA VAL A 151 4.54 26.41 9.01
C VAL A 151 4.89 27.84 8.59
N GLU A 152 6.16 28.10 8.25
CA GLU A 152 6.62 29.41 7.77
C GLU A 152 5.99 29.78 6.41
N ILE A 153 6.06 28.89 5.43
CA ILE A 153 5.50 29.09 4.08
C ILE A 153 3.97 29.27 4.12
N GLN A 154 3.29 28.61 5.06
CA GLN A 154 1.86 28.79 5.22
C GLN A 154 1.48 30.24 5.53
N LYS A 155 2.34 31.00 6.23
CA LYS A 155 2.11 32.42 6.53
C LYS A 155 2.17 33.26 5.26
N GLU A 156 3.12 32.97 4.37
CA GLU A 156 3.38 33.71 3.13
C GLU A 156 2.40 33.34 1.99
N HIS A 157 2.11 32.05 1.82
CA HIS A 157 1.41 31.53 0.64
C HIS A 157 -0.03 31.03 0.91
N GLN A 158 -0.51 31.08 2.16
CA GLN A 158 -1.88 30.72 2.57
C GLN A 158 -2.41 29.41 1.93
N ILE A 159 -1.58 28.35 1.95
CA ILE A 159 -1.88 27.05 1.32
C ILE A 159 -3.17 26.42 1.92
N CYS A 160 -3.43 26.67 3.20
CA CYS A 160 -4.71 26.39 3.87
C CYS A 160 -5.64 27.62 3.88
N ILE A 161 -6.67 27.65 3.02
CA ILE A 161 -7.62 28.78 2.91
C ILE A 161 -8.44 29.03 4.19
N HIS A 162 -8.75 28.00 4.97
CA HIS A 162 -9.67 28.13 6.11
C HIS A 162 -8.99 28.52 7.43
N LYS A 163 -7.66 28.50 7.50
CA LYS A 163 -6.92 28.84 8.73
C LYS A 163 -5.66 29.62 8.37
N ARG A 164 -5.62 30.88 8.80
CA ARG A 164 -4.52 31.81 8.50
C ARG A 164 -3.16 31.33 9.05
N GLU A 165 -3.18 30.63 10.17
CA GLU A 165 -1.99 30.07 10.82
C GLU A 165 -2.18 28.58 11.07
N LEU A 166 -1.26 27.77 10.53
CA LEU A 166 -1.21 26.34 10.78
C LEU A 166 -0.20 26.09 11.90
N THR A 167 -0.60 25.36 12.93
CA THR A 167 0.32 24.96 14.00
C THR A 167 0.97 23.61 13.66
N GLU A 168 2.10 23.33 14.31
CA GLU A 168 2.73 22.01 14.26
C GLU A 168 1.76 20.90 14.67
N LEU A 169 1.01 21.13 15.75
CA LEU A 169 0.00 20.22 16.27
C LEU A 169 -1.11 19.94 15.25
N ASP A 170 -1.53 20.95 14.47
CA ASP A 170 -2.48 20.75 13.39
C ASP A 170 -1.92 19.74 12.39
N ILE A 171 -0.68 19.92 11.92
CA ILE A 171 -0.04 19.01 10.95
C ILE A 171 -0.04 17.56 11.48
N TYR A 172 0.31 17.36 12.76
CA TYR A 172 0.25 16.04 13.40
C TYR A 172 -1.15 15.45 13.38
N HIS A 173 -2.18 16.21 13.80
CA HIS A 173 -3.56 15.75 13.76
C HIS A 173 -4.03 15.41 12.34
N ARG A 174 -3.52 16.09 11.32
CA ARG A 174 -3.84 15.77 9.93
C ARG A 174 -3.22 14.45 9.47
N ILE A 175 -1.95 14.22 9.79
CA ILE A 175 -1.21 13.01 9.39
C ILE A 175 -1.70 11.78 10.17
N LEU A 176 -1.93 11.93 11.47
CA LEU A 176 -2.15 10.82 12.40
C LEU A 176 -3.62 10.54 12.72
N ARG A 177 -4.57 11.33 12.20
CA ARG A 177 -6.02 11.24 12.49
C ARG A 177 -6.53 9.82 12.70
N PHE A 178 -6.47 8.98 11.66
CA PHE A 178 -7.01 7.62 11.71
C PHE A 178 -6.14 6.68 12.56
N LYS A 179 -4.83 6.90 12.62
CA LYS A 179 -3.95 6.14 13.52
C LYS A 179 -4.30 6.39 14.99
N ASN A 180 -4.59 7.65 15.36
CA ASN A 180 -5.01 8.01 16.71
C ASN A 180 -6.35 7.37 17.08
N TYR A 181 -7.31 7.29 16.15
CA TYR A 181 -8.55 6.53 16.36
C TYR A 181 -8.27 5.04 16.60
N MET A 182 -7.43 4.40 15.77
CA MET A 182 -7.09 2.98 15.94
C MET A 182 -6.40 2.71 17.29
N VAL A 183 -5.45 3.56 17.69
CA VAL A 183 -4.77 3.45 18.99
C VAL A 183 -5.78 3.59 20.14
N ALA A 184 -6.68 4.58 20.07
CA ALA A 184 -7.71 4.77 21.08
C ALA A 184 -8.67 3.57 21.18
N MET A 185 -9.11 3.01 20.03
CA MET A 185 -10.02 1.85 20.01
C MET A 185 -9.36 0.58 20.56
N VAL A 186 -8.09 0.33 20.26
CA VAL A 186 -7.34 -0.81 20.82
C VAL A 186 -7.12 -0.63 22.32
N ASN A 187 -6.65 0.54 22.76
CA ASN A 187 -6.38 0.79 24.18
C ASN A 187 -7.64 0.72 25.04
N LYS A 188 -8.78 1.14 24.50
CA LYS A 188 -10.09 1.04 25.18
C LYS A 188 -10.76 -0.33 25.01
N SER A 189 -10.07 -1.31 24.41
CA SER A 189 -10.61 -2.66 24.17
C SER A 189 -11.95 -2.67 23.42
N LEU A 190 -12.15 -1.70 22.51
CA LEU A 190 -13.36 -1.62 21.67
C LEU A 190 -13.32 -2.59 20.49
N LEU A 191 -12.13 -3.07 20.13
CA LEU A 191 -11.93 -4.04 19.05
C LEU A 191 -11.75 -5.45 19.63
N PRO A 192 -12.42 -6.47 19.07
CA PRO A 192 -12.30 -7.85 19.52
C PRO A 192 -10.96 -8.45 19.06
N VAL A 193 -9.88 -8.08 19.73
CA VAL A 193 -8.51 -8.56 19.43
C VAL A 193 -8.01 -9.58 20.45
N ARG A 194 -8.72 -9.78 21.56
CA ARG A 194 -8.37 -10.71 22.64
C ARG A 194 -9.39 -11.84 22.65
N PHE A 195 -8.91 -13.08 22.63
CA PHE A 195 -9.72 -14.28 22.58
C PHE A 195 -9.28 -15.23 23.70
N GLY A 196 -10.23 -15.81 24.43
CA GLY A 196 -9.94 -16.89 25.37
C GLY A 196 -9.99 -18.23 24.64
N LEU A 197 -8.83 -18.81 24.35
CA LEU A 197 -8.76 -20.13 23.72
C LEU A 197 -8.78 -21.21 24.81
N PRO A 198 -9.52 -22.31 24.62
CA PRO A 198 -9.46 -23.44 25.54
C PRO A 198 -8.02 -23.97 25.58
N VAL A 199 -7.53 -24.31 26.77
CA VAL A 199 -6.17 -24.82 27.06
C VAL A 199 -5.03 -23.78 26.97
N ILE A 200 -5.07 -22.83 26.02
CA ILE A 200 -3.97 -21.85 25.81
C ILE A 200 -4.12 -20.61 26.70
N GLY A 201 -5.36 -20.22 27.05
CA GLY A 201 -5.65 -19.00 27.80
C GLY A 201 -5.92 -17.79 26.90
N GLU A 202 -5.58 -16.58 27.36
CA GLU A 202 -5.80 -15.35 26.60
C GLU A 202 -4.82 -15.23 25.44
N TYR A 203 -5.36 -15.12 24.23
CA TYR A 203 -4.61 -14.98 22.98
C TYR A 203 -4.96 -13.68 22.27
N VAL A 204 -3.95 -12.92 21.84
CA VAL A 204 -4.13 -11.65 21.12
C VAL A 204 -3.99 -11.88 19.62
N PHE A 205 -5.09 -11.75 18.88
CA PHE A 205 -5.12 -11.85 17.42
C PHE A 205 -5.35 -10.47 16.80
N TYR A 206 -4.26 -9.80 16.40
CA TYR A 206 -4.32 -8.52 15.69
C TYR A 206 -3.36 -8.49 14.49
N THR A 207 -3.84 -9.05 13.38
CA THR A 207 -3.05 -9.16 12.13
C THR A 207 -3.15 -7.91 11.27
N ARG A 208 -2.22 -7.76 10.30
CA ARG A 208 -2.28 -6.67 9.30
C ARG A 208 -3.57 -6.70 8.48
N GLY A 209 -4.06 -7.89 8.15
CA GLY A 209 -5.33 -8.08 7.43
C GLY A 209 -6.53 -7.64 8.27
N LEU A 210 -6.59 -8.01 9.55
CA LEU A 210 -7.67 -7.59 10.44
C LEU A 210 -7.67 -6.07 10.63
N LYS A 211 -6.49 -5.47 10.84
CA LYS A 211 -6.33 -4.01 10.89
C LYS A 211 -6.86 -3.33 9.63
N TYR A 212 -6.51 -3.85 8.45
CA TYR A 212 -6.99 -3.30 7.17
C TYR A 212 -8.52 -3.34 7.07
N ASN A 213 -9.15 -4.45 7.51
CA ASN A 213 -10.61 -4.57 7.51
C ASN A 213 -11.26 -3.55 8.46
N PHE A 214 -10.71 -3.35 9.66
CA PHE A 214 -11.21 -2.30 10.57
C PHE A 214 -11.07 -0.91 9.96
N GLU A 215 -9.92 -0.58 9.37
CA GLU A 215 -9.72 0.71 8.70
C GLU A 215 -10.69 0.91 7.51
N LEU A 216 -10.95 -0.15 6.75
CA LEU A 216 -11.91 -0.14 5.65
C LEU A 216 -13.33 0.13 6.14
N ILE A 217 -13.78 -0.58 7.17
CA ILE A 217 -15.13 -0.44 7.74
C ILE A 217 -15.32 0.95 8.35
N PHE A 218 -14.37 1.42 9.15
CA PHE A 218 -14.55 2.65 9.92
C PHE A 218 -14.25 3.93 9.12
N PHE A 219 -13.28 3.91 8.18
CA PHE A 219 -12.72 5.15 7.63
C PHE A 219 -12.83 5.32 6.11
N TRP A 220 -12.75 4.25 5.30
CA TRP A 220 -12.57 4.39 3.84
C TRP A 220 -13.65 3.73 2.99
N GLY A 221 -14.48 2.86 3.55
CA GLY A 221 -15.55 2.18 2.82
C GLY A 221 -16.71 3.11 2.44
N PRO A 222 -17.56 2.70 1.49
CA PRO A 222 -18.73 3.49 1.06
C PRO A 222 -19.73 3.73 2.21
N GLY A 223 -19.83 2.78 3.14
CA GLY A 223 -20.62 2.89 4.36
C GLY A 223 -19.87 3.41 5.58
N SER A 224 -18.67 3.97 5.42
CA SER A 224 -17.83 4.37 6.56
C SER A 224 -18.45 5.52 7.37
N LEU A 225 -17.92 5.71 8.59
CA LEU A 225 -18.40 6.72 9.54
C LEU A 225 -18.08 8.16 9.09
N PHE A 226 -17.05 8.30 8.26
CA PHE A 226 -16.56 9.57 7.75
C PHE A 226 -17.27 9.91 6.45
N GLU A 227 -17.89 11.09 6.39
CA GLU A 227 -18.51 11.61 5.16
C GLU A 227 -17.42 11.98 4.14
N ASN A 228 -16.39 12.63 4.64
CA ASN A 228 -15.17 12.97 3.95
C ASN A 228 -14.00 12.55 4.86
N GLU A 229 -12.78 12.49 4.34
CA GLU A 229 -11.57 12.09 5.11
C GLU A 229 -11.30 12.89 6.39
N TRP A 230 -12.02 13.98 6.61
CA TRP A 230 -11.83 14.91 7.72
C TRP A 230 -13.08 15.18 8.58
N SER A 231 -14.28 14.76 8.17
CA SER A 231 -15.51 15.02 8.92
C SER A 231 -16.30 13.75 9.11
N LEU A 232 -16.66 13.48 10.37
CA LEU A 232 -17.64 12.45 10.73
C LEU A 232 -19.02 12.87 10.24
N LYS A 233 -19.81 11.92 9.71
CA LYS A 233 -21.20 12.19 9.31
C LYS A 233 -21.98 12.78 10.50
N PRO A 234 -22.87 13.77 10.27
CA PRO A 234 -23.53 14.51 11.34
C PRO A 234 -24.45 13.64 12.20
N GLU A 235 -24.98 12.54 11.66
CA GLU A 235 -25.81 11.55 12.38
C GLU A 235 -25.10 10.94 13.59
N TYR A 236 -23.81 10.62 13.49
CA TYR A 236 -23.02 10.06 14.60
C TYR A 236 -22.67 11.08 15.70
N LYS A 237 -22.95 12.37 15.49
CA LYS A 237 -22.73 13.42 16.50
C LYS A 237 -23.92 13.57 17.45
N ARG A 238 -25.07 12.97 17.13
CA ARG A 238 -26.32 13.09 17.91
C ARG A 238 -26.56 11.80 18.71
N GLY A 239 -26.66 11.93 20.03
CA GLY A 239 -26.93 10.79 20.91
C GLY A 239 -28.31 10.15 20.71
N SER A 240 -29.27 10.88 20.15
CA SER A 240 -30.64 10.41 19.90
C SER A 240 -30.71 9.21 18.96
N ASN A 241 -29.79 9.11 17.99
CA ASN A 241 -29.83 8.11 16.93
C ASN A 241 -29.01 6.86 17.28
N ARG A 242 -28.54 6.73 18.53
CA ARG A 242 -27.56 5.70 18.91
C ARG A 242 -28.04 4.26 18.67
N LEU A 243 -29.32 3.98 18.89
CA LEU A 243 -29.88 2.63 18.69
C LEU A 243 -30.09 2.29 17.22
N GLU A 244 -30.35 3.28 16.38
CA GLU A 244 -30.56 3.10 14.94
C GLU A 244 -29.22 2.92 14.20
N LEU A 245 -28.15 3.55 14.71
CA LEU A 245 -26.81 3.54 14.12
C LEU A 245 -25.88 2.44 14.67
N ALA A 246 -26.28 1.71 15.72
CA ALA A 246 -25.50 0.65 16.36
C ALA A 246 -25.70 -0.71 15.69
#